data_AF-A0A2H0MH02-F1
#
_entry.id   AF-A0A2H0MH02-F1
#
_cell.length_a   1.000
_cell.length_b   1.000
_cell.length_c   1.000
_cell.angle_alpha   90.00
_cell.angle_beta   90.00
_cell.angle_gamma   90.00
#
_symmetry.space_group_name_H-M   'P 1'
#
loop_
_entity.id
_entity.type
_entity.pdbx_description
1 polymer ?
#
loop_
_entity_poly.entity_id
_entity_poly.type
_entity_poly.pdbx_seq_one_letter_code
_entity_poly.pdbx_strand_id
1 'polypeptide(L)'
;MAVAEKSKRSVQRKRKPNLLAVINDACTGCSGSPICITECPVENCMYEVSNPSAPAFNRVEVDPLLCIGCKKCTSKGPMDTYLEGCPWDAIDMVTLQNYEVTYGELPY
;
A
#
# COMPACT_ATOMS: atom_id res chain seq x y z
N MET A 1 -7.62 -29.27 12.53
CA MET A 1 -8.32 -27.99 12.32
C MET A 1 -8.12 -27.59 10.86
N ALA A 2 -9.17 -27.64 10.04
CA ALA A 2 -9.09 -27.34 8.61
C ALA A 2 -9.19 -25.82 8.40
N VAL A 3 -8.08 -25.17 8.05
CA VAL A 3 -8.07 -23.78 7.60
C VAL A 3 -8.57 -23.77 6.16
N ALA A 4 -9.77 -23.26 5.95
CA ALA A 4 -10.37 -23.12 4.63
C ALA A 4 -9.50 -22.25 3.73
N GLU A 5 -9.00 -22.82 2.63
CA GLU A 5 -8.33 -22.11 1.55
C GLU A 5 -9.24 -20.99 1.04
N LYS A 6 -8.81 -19.75 1.30
CA LYS A 6 -9.50 -18.54 0.84
C LYS A 6 -9.23 -18.41 -0.66
N SER A 7 -10.14 -18.99 -1.45
CA SER A 7 -10.14 -18.98 -2.90
C SER A 7 -9.81 -17.59 -3.47
N LYS A 8 -8.74 -17.53 -4.27
CA LYS A 8 -8.30 -16.36 -5.05
C LYS A 8 -9.44 -15.89 -5.96
N ARG A 9 -10.24 -14.95 -5.46
CA ARG A 9 -11.18 -14.18 -6.28
C ARG A 9 -10.41 -13.03 -6.93
N SER A 10 -9.85 -13.27 -8.11
CA SER A 10 -9.46 -12.23 -9.08
C SER A 10 -10.73 -11.56 -9.65
N VAL A 11 -11.52 -10.94 -8.76
CA VAL A 11 -12.65 -10.13 -9.20
C VAL A 11 -12.07 -8.76 -9.56
N GLN A 12 -11.91 -8.51 -10.86
CA GLN A 12 -11.74 -7.16 -11.37
C GLN A 12 -12.73 -6.24 -10.66
N ARG A 13 -12.22 -5.16 -10.06
CA ARG A 13 -13.07 -4.32 -9.22
C ARG A 13 -14.12 -3.65 -10.08
N LYS A 14 -15.38 -3.86 -9.72
CA LYS A 14 -16.51 -3.16 -10.34
C LYS A 14 -16.57 -1.65 -10.02
N ARG A 15 -15.77 -1.16 -9.06
CA ARG A 15 -15.78 0.23 -8.62
C ARG A 15 -14.35 0.75 -8.46
N LYS A 16 -14.11 1.92 -9.02
CA LYS A 16 -12.89 2.70 -8.79
C LYS A 16 -12.81 3.06 -7.29
N PRO A 17 -11.69 2.80 -6.60
CA PRO A 17 -11.49 3.23 -5.22
C PRO A 17 -11.39 4.76 -5.18
N ASN A 18 -11.97 5.38 -4.16
CA ASN A 18 -11.90 6.85 -4.01
C ASN A 18 -10.53 7.32 -3.50
N LEU A 19 -9.80 6.43 -2.81
CA LEU A 19 -8.51 6.71 -2.17
C LEU A 19 -7.50 5.63 -2.57
N LEU A 20 -6.27 6.08 -2.84
CA LEU A 20 -5.11 5.25 -3.18
C LEU A 20 -3.98 5.59 -2.22
N ALA A 21 -3.23 4.56 -1.81
CA ALA A 21 -2.03 4.73 -1.01
C ALA A 21 -0.84 4.98 -1.95
N VAL A 22 -0.07 6.02 -1.69
CA VAL A 22 1.17 6.37 -2.40
C VAL A 22 2.29 6.39 -1.40
N ILE A 23 3.43 5.80 -1.77
CA ILE A 23 4.60 5.77 -0.91
C ILE A 23 5.52 6.92 -1.28
N ASN A 24 5.97 7.68 -0.29
CA ASN A 24 6.92 8.77 -0.46
C ASN A 24 8.38 8.30 -0.27
N ASP A 25 9.33 9.23 -0.42
CA ASP A 25 10.76 8.94 -0.34
C ASP A 25 11.26 8.66 1.09
N ALA A 26 10.42 8.86 2.13
CA ALA A 26 10.76 8.51 3.50
C ALA A 26 10.66 6.99 3.77
N CYS A 27 10.21 6.20 2.79
CA CYS A 27 10.13 4.75 2.92
C CYS A 27 11.53 4.11 2.86
N THR A 28 11.90 3.48 3.97
CA THR A 28 13.16 2.73 4.13
C THR A 28 12.96 1.21 4.03
N GLY A 29 11.79 0.76 3.56
CA GLY A 29 11.48 -0.65 3.39
C GLY A 29 11.48 -1.46 4.68
N CYS A 30 11.43 -0.79 5.84
CA CYS A 30 11.51 -1.41 7.17
C CYS A 30 12.65 -2.44 7.28
N SER A 31 13.81 -2.14 6.69
CA SER A 31 14.99 -3.03 6.67
C SER A 31 14.72 -4.42 6.07
N GLY A 32 13.87 -4.51 5.04
CA GLY A 32 13.55 -5.77 4.35
C GLY A 32 12.48 -6.62 5.04
N SER A 33 11.80 -6.07 6.05
CA SER A 33 10.60 -6.68 6.65
C SER A 33 9.43 -5.69 6.59
N PRO A 34 8.85 -5.48 5.39
CA PRO A 34 7.79 -4.50 5.21
C PRO A 34 6.47 -4.96 5.84
N ILE A 35 6.17 -4.44 7.04
CA ILE A 35 4.92 -4.69 7.77
C ILE A 35 3.67 -4.35 6.95
N CYS A 36 3.78 -3.35 6.08
CA CYS A 36 2.69 -2.92 5.20
C CYS A 36 2.31 -3.97 4.15
N ILE A 37 3.23 -4.87 3.77
CA ILE A 37 2.95 -5.98 2.86
C ILE A 37 2.26 -7.11 3.62
N THR A 38 2.76 -7.45 4.82
CA THR A 38 2.24 -8.58 5.61
C THR A 38 0.85 -8.31 6.19
N GLU A 39 0.58 -7.08 6.61
CA GLU A 39 -0.71 -6.67 7.19
C GLU A 39 -1.73 -6.21 6.13
N CYS A 40 -1.35 -6.18 4.85
CA CYS A 40 -2.28 -5.78 3.81
C CYS A 40 -3.36 -6.85 3.63
N PRO A 41 -4.66 -6.50 3.70
CA PRO A 41 -5.74 -7.46 3.46
C PRO A 41 -5.85 -7.90 1.99
N VAL A 42 -5.08 -7.27 1.09
CA VAL A 42 -5.03 -7.56 -0.34
C VAL A 42 -3.66 -8.13 -0.69
N GLU A 43 -3.66 -9.35 -1.22
CA GLU A 43 -2.45 -10.01 -1.72
C GLU A 43 -1.82 -9.17 -2.86
N ASN A 44 -0.50 -9.04 -2.83
CA ASN A 44 0.30 -8.34 -3.84
C ASN A 44 -0.06 -6.86 -4.07
N CYS A 45 -0.78 -6.22 -3.14
CA CYS A 45 -1.05 -4.77 -3.22
C CYS A 45 0.23 -3.93 -3.09
N MET A 46 1.28 -4.46 -2.47
CA MET A 46 2.54 -3.77 -2.25
C MET A 46 3.70 -4.72 -2.55
N TYR A 47 4.79 -4.15 -3.07
CA TYR A 47 5.99 -4.90 -3.45
C TYR A 47 7.25 -4.10 -3.13
N GLU A 48 8.33 -4.81 -2.85
CA GLU A 48 9.64 -4.19 -2.62
C GLU A 48 10.31 -3.87 -3.95
N VAL A 49 10.81 -2.64 -4.07
CA VAL A 49 11.63 -2.16 -5.17
C VAL A 49 12.96 -1.66 -4.63
N SER A 50 14.03 -1.81 -5.41
CA SER A 50 15.32 -1.26 -5.00
C SER A 50 15.30 0.25 -5.18
N ASN A 51 15.67 1.01 -4.15
CA ASN A 51 15.70 2.47 -4.24
C ASN A 51 17.03 2.93 -4.86
N PRO A 52 17.03 3.56 -6.05
CA PRO A 52 18.26 4.03 -6.68
C PRO A 52 18.97 5.14 -5.87
N SER A 53 18.23 5.87 -5.03
CA SER A 53 18.77 6.96 -4.21
C SER A 53 19.41 6.47 -2.91
N ALA A 54 19.11 5.25 -2.47
CA ALA A 54 19.64 4.66 -1.25
C ALA A 54 19.79 3.14 -1.44
N PRO A 55 20.90 2.67 -2.06
CA PRO A 55 21.06 1.25 -2.42
C PRO A 55 21.14 0.30 -1.21
N ALA A 56 21.31 0.84 -0.01
CA ALA A 56 21.27 0.07 1.24
C ALA A 56 19.85 -0.27 1.71
N PHE A 57 18.82 0.41 1.20
CA PHE A 57 17.44 0.24 1.62
C PHE A 57 16.53 -0.01 0.41
N ASN A 58 15.67 -1.02 0.52
CA ASN A 58 14.56 -1.16 -0.41
C ASN A 58 13.49 -0.11 -0.11
N ARG A 59 12.75 0.28 -1.12
CA ARG A 59 11.51 1.04 -0.99
C ARG A 59 10.35 0.09 -1.23
N VAL A 60 9.21 0.35 -0.63
CA VAL A 60 7.98 -0.35 -0.99
C VAL A 60 7.24 0.52 -2.01
N GLU A 61 6.65 -0.11 -3.02
CA GLU A 61 5.72 0.53 -3.95
C GLU A 61 4.33 -0.12 -3.82
N VAL A 62 3.29 0.68 -4.03
CA VAL A 62 1.89 0.25 -3.99
C VAL A 62 1.41 0.08 -5.41
N ASP A 63 0.79 -1.05 -5.70
CA ASP A 63 0.05 -1.24 -6.95
C ASP A 63 -1.29 -0.49 -6.84
N PRO A 64 -1.51 0.57 -7.64
CA PRO A 64 -2.72 1.37 -7.59
C PRO A 64 -3.97 0.61 -8.08
N LEU A 65 -3.82 -0.47 -8.86
CA LEU A 65 -4.91 -1.32 -9.32
C LEU A 65 -5.38 -2.26 -8.20
N LEU A 66 -4.46 -2.67 -7.32
CA LEU A 66 -4.70 -3.58 -6.20
C LEU A 66 -4.90 -2.87 -4.85
N CYS A 67 -4.63 -1.57 -4.74
CA CYS A 67 -4.93 -0.78 -3.55
C CYS A 67 -6.43 -0.44 -3.40
N ILE A 68 -7.09 -0.96 -2.36
CA ILE A 68 -8.52 -0.72 -2.08
C ILE A 68 -8.79 0.54 -1.26
N GLY A 69 -7.74 1.28 -0.86
CA GLY A 69 -7.88 2.46 0.00
C GLY A 69 -8.32 2.16 1.43
N CYS A 70 -8.00 0.96 1.96
CA CYS A 70 -8.44 0.52 3.29
C CYS A 70 -7.78 1.24 4.47
N LYS A 71 -6.75 2.07 4.24
CA LYS A 71 -6.00 2.84 5.27
C LYS A 71 -5.35 2.01 6.37
N LYS A 72 -5.32 0.68 6.27
CA LYS A 72 -4.64 -0.18 7.26
C LYS A 72 -3.12 -0.03 7.26
N CYS A 73 -2.55 0.31 6.10
CA CYS A 73 -1.12 0.51 5.97
C CYS A 73 -0.64 1.86 6.52
N THR A 74 -1.51 2.87 6.57
CA THR A 74 -1.21 4.18 7.15
C THR A 74 -1.36 4.11 8.66
N SER A 75 -0.32 4.51 9.39
CA SER A 75 -0.20 4.48 10.86
C SER A 75 -1.13 5.45 11.62
N LYS A 76 -2.23 5.91 11.01
CA LYS A 76 -3.15 6.89 11.61
C LYS A 76 -4.49 6.23 11.93
N GLY A 77 -4.59 5.74 13.16
CA GLY A 77 -5.87 5.39 13.77
C GLY A 77 -6.72 6.64 14.04
N PRO A 78 -8.05 6.51 14.19
CA PRO A 78 -8.87 7.59 14.70
C PRO A 78 -8.46 7.88 16.15
N MET A 79 -7.93 9.09 16.40
CA MET A 79 -7.32 9.58 17.66
C MET A 79 -5.83 9.27 17.91
N ASP A 80 -4.97 9.31 16.88
CA ASP A 80 -3.50 9.38 17.07
C ASP A 80 -2.90 8.22 17.91
N THR A 81 -3.62 7.11 18.02
CA THR A 81 -3.13 5.91 18.70
C THR A 81 -2.24 5.15 17.72
N TYR A 82 -0.95 5.17 18.02
CA TYR A 82 0.11 4.47 17.27
C TYR A 82 -0.20 2.96 17.22
N LEU A 83 -0.80 2.49 16.12
CA LEU A 83 -1.04 1.08 15.86
C LEU A 83 -0.44 0.70 14.49
N GLU A 84 0.44 -0.31 14.52
CA GLU A 84 0.90 -1.23 13.47
C GLU A 84 0.83 -0.75 12.00
N GLY A 85 1.22 0.50 11.74
CA GLY A 85 1.37 1.05 10.39
C GLY A 85 2.81 1.49 10.12
N CYS A 86 3.02 2.16 8.98
CA CYS A 86 4.35 2.65 8.60
C CYS A 86 4.96 3.54 9.71
N PRO A 87 6.09 3.15 10.33
CA PRO A 87 6.68 3.91 11.44
C PRO A 87 7.24 5.28 11.00
N TRP A 88 7.54 5.41 9.72
CA TRP A 88 8.06 6.63 9.10
C TRP A 88 6.97 7.54 8.54
N ASP A 89 5.69 7.17 8.69
CA ASP A 89 4.55 7.84 8.05
C ASP A 89 4.79 8.06 6.54
N ALA A 90 5.44 7.09 5.89
CA ALA A 90 5.87 7.19 4.49
C ALA A 90 4.75 6.88 3.48
N ILE A 91 3.50 6.76 3.94
CA ILE A 91 2.36 6.33 3.14
C ILE A 91 1.29 7.43 3.17
N ASP A 92 1.12 8.09 2.03
CA ASP A 92 0.15 9.15 1.82
C ASP A 92 -1.11 8.62 1.14
N MET A 93 -2.28 8.92 1.70
CA MET A 93 -3.56 8.57 1.09
C MET A 93 -4.02 9.71 0.18
N VAL A 94 -3.92 9.51 -1.12
CA VAL A 94 -4.38 10.46 -2.14
C VAL A 94 -5.71 10.04 -2.73
N THR A 95 -6.49 10.98 -3.22
CA THR A 95 -7.69 10.65 -4.00
C THR A 95 -7.30 10.13 -5.37
N LEU A 96 -8.15 9.30 -5.97
CA LEU A 96 -7.91 8.77 -7.30
C LEU A 96 -7.75 9.89 -8.34
N GLN A 97 -8.48 11.00 -8.22
CA GLN A 97 -8.32 12.15 -9.10
C GLN A 97 -6.91 12.77 -8.99
N ASN A 98 -6.39 12.94 -7.78
CA ASN A 98 -5.05 13.50 -7.57
C ASN A 98 -3.97 12.53 -8.05
N TYR A 99 -4.19 11.23 -7.89
CA TYR A 99 -3.31 10.20 -8.41
C TYR A 99 -3.25 10.22 -9.94
N GLU A 100 -4.40 10.25 -10.63
CA GLU A 100 -4.47 10.30 -12.10
C GLU A 100 -3.80 11.56 -12.67
N VAL A 101 -3.87 12.70 -11.96
CA VAL A 101 -3.16 13.95 -12.35
C VAL A 101 -1.64 13.83 -12.21
N THR A 102 -1.16 13.10 -11.20
CA THR A 102 0.26 13.05 -10.85
C THR A 102 1.01 11.92 -11.59
N TYR A 103 0.35 10.76 -11.74
CA TYR A 103 0.95 9.52 -12.26
C TYR A 103 0.32 9.03 -13.57
N GLY A 104 -0.78 9.63 -14.03
CA GLY A 104 -1.48 9.25 -15.26
C GLY A 104 -2.71 8.37 -15.03
N GLU A 105 -3.52 8.21 -16.09
CA GLU A 105 -4.77 7.44 -16.04
C GLU A 105 -4.53 5.93 -15.85
N LEU A 106 -5.26 5.33 -14.90
CA LEU A 106 -5.16 3.90 -14.60
C LEU A 106 -6.15 3.09 -15.45
N PRO A 107 -5.70 2.00 -16.11
CA PRO A 107 -6.59 1.09 -16.83
C PRO A 107 -7.31 0.18 -15.82
N TYR A 108 -8.51 0.60 -15.38
CA TYR A 108 -9.39 -0.20 -14.52
C TYR A 108 -10.10 -1.32 -15.30
#